data_AF-A0A0A9VL44-F1
#
_entry.id   AF-A0A0A9VL44-F1
#
_cell.length_a   1.000
_cell.length_b   1.000
_cell.length_c   1.000
_cell.angle_alpha   90.00
_cell.angle_beta   90.00
_cell.angle_gamma   90.00
#
_symmetry.space_group_name_H-M   'P 1'
#
loop_
_entity.id
_entity.type
_entity.pdbx_description
1 polymer ?
#
loop_
_entity_poly.entity_id
_entity_poly.type
_entity_poly.pdbx_seq_one_letter_code
_entity_poly.pdbx_strand_id
1 'polypeptide(L)'
;MRGQQHDAGSKPPEQSFTRIRQEWLPNKGERYHVPDFHRGAAPRTPKEKFNKIHSSKRNVIERAFGVWKMKWQILLKMPHYSIETQKIIVAAAMTLHNYIRWHDKGIFILFESTEI
;
A
#
# COMPACT_ATOMS: atom_id res chain seq x y z
N MET A 1 16.21 31.22 44.51
CA MET A 1 16.09 31.21 43.03
C MET A 1 15.57 29.84 42.62
N ARG A 2 14.33 29.75 42.13
CA ARG A 2 13.68 28.47 41.79
C ARG A 2 13.42 28.50 40.29
N GLY A 3 14.21 27.73 39.54
CA GLY A 3 14.12 27.66 38.08
C GLY A 3 12.78 27.06 37.66
N GLN A 4 12.05 27.80 36.82
CA GLN A 4 10.91 27.28 36.09
C GLN A 4 11.44 26.29 35.05
N GLN A 5 11.19 25.00 35.25
CA GLN A 5 11.28 24.02 34.18
C GLN A 5 10.02 24.19 33.33
N HIS A 6 10.18 24.80 32.15
CA HIS A 6 9.19 24.70 31.09
C HIS A 6 9.20 23.24 30.62
N ASP A 7 8.23 22.46 31.11
CA ASP A 7 7.89 21.16 30.55
C ASP A 7 7.46 21.37 29.09
N ALA A 8 8.37 21.05 28.18
CA ALA A 8 8.13 21.10 26.75
C ALA A 8 7.12 19.99 26.44
N GLY A 9 5.84 20.38 26.39
CA GLY A 9 4.71 19.49 26.11
C GLY A 9 5.03 18.51 24.99
N SER A 10 5.30 17.27 25.39
CA SER A 10 5.33 16.15 24.46
C SER A 10 3.95 16.09 23.81
N LYS A 11 3.89 16.36 22.50
CA LYS A 11 2.62 16.35 21.77
C LYS A 11 1.95 15.00 22.00
N PRO A 12 0.66 14.96 22.40
CA PRO A 12 -0.01 13.71 22.70
C PRO A 12 0.06 12.79 21.48
N PRO A 13 0.29 11.48 21.67
CA PRO A 13 0.55 10.53 20.58
C PRO A 13 -0.57 10.51 19.54
N GLU A 14 -1.79 10.86 19.95
CA GLU A 14 -2.96 10.96 19.08
C GLU A 14 -2.79 12.01 17.96
N GLN A 15 -2.14 13.15 18.22
CA GLN A 15 -1.89 14.17 17.20
C GLN A 15 -0.90 13.65 16.13
N SER A 16 0.08 12.83 16.54
CA SER A 16 1.06 12.22 15.64
C SER A 16 0.41 11.21 14.70
N PHE A 17 -0.43 10.31 15.23
CA PHE A 17 -1.18 9.34 14.44
C PHE A 17 -2.18 9.99 13.48
N THR A 18 -2.87 11.04 13.95
CA THR A 18 -3.84 11.79 13.15
C THR A 18 -3.16 12.55 12.03
N ARG A 19 -1.98 13.12 12.30
CA ARG A 19 -1.17 13.84 11.30
C ARG A 19 -0.63 12.91 10.23
N ILE A 20 -0.09 11.74 10.60
CA ILE A 20 0.34 10.72 9.63
C ILE A 20 -0.85 10.33 8.75
N ARG A 21 -2.02 10.06 9.33
CA ARG A 21 -3.21 9.75 8.51
C ARG A 21 -3.57 10.89 7.55
N GLN A 22 -3.56 12.15 8.00
CA GLN A 22 -3.92 13.28 7.14
C GLN A 22 -2.92 13.55 6.01
N GLU A 23 -1.63 13.33 6.24
CA GLU A 23 -0.58 13.53 5.21
C GLU A 23 -0.64 12.48 4.08
N TRP A 24 -1.08 11.26 4.39
CA TRP A 24 -1.18 10.17 3.40
C TRP A 24 -2.56 10.00 2.78
N LEU A 25 -3.55 10.80 3.18
CA LEU A 25 -4.90 10.73 2.65
C LEU A 25 -4.99 11.43 1.28
N PRO A 26 -5.78 10.88 0.34
CA PRO A 26 -6.08 11.55 -0.92
C PRO A 26 -6.68 12.94 -0.70
N ASN A 27 -6.26 13.90 -1.53
CA ASN A 27 -6.89 15.22 -1.54
C ASN A 27 -8.31 15.08 -2.12
N LYS A 28 -9.32 15.37 -1.30
CA LYS A 28 -10.73 15.34 -1.70
C LYS A 28 -11.05 16.51 -2.64
N GLY A 29 -11.93 16.28 -3.61
CA GLY A 29 -12.41 17.30 -4.56
C GLY A 29 -11.58 17.44 -5.85
N GLU A 30 -10.54 16.61 -6.02
CA GLU A 30 -9.70 16.54 -7.21
C GLU A 30 -9.74 15.11 -7.78
N ARG A 31 -9.34 14.93 -9.05
CA ARG A 31 -9.25 13.60 -9.67
C ARG A 31 -8.34 12.67 -8.84
N TYR A 32 -8.72 11.40 -8.75
CA TYR A 32 -8.02 10.43 -7.90
C TYR A 32 -7.83 9.06 -8.56
N HIS A 33 -8.78 8.59 -9.37
CA HIS A 33 -8.69 7.24 -9.92
C HIS A 33 -7.66 7.18 -11.05
N VAL A 34 -6.86 6.12 -11.03
CA VAL A 34 -5.79 5.89 -12.00
C VAL A 34 -6.28 5.95 -13.47
N PRO A 35 -7.45 5.38 -13.84
CA PRO A 35 -7.99 5.51 -15.20
C PRO A 35 -8.26 6.96 -15.65
N ASP A 36 -8.67 7.83 -14.72
CA ASP A 36 -8.96 9.24 -15.01
C ASP A 36 -7.71 10.00 -15.48
N PHE A 37 -6.53 9.57 -15.01
CA PHE A 37 -5.24 10.15 -15.39
C PHE A 37 -4.64 9.53 -16.65
N HIS A 38 -5.06 8.32 -17.04
CA HIS A 38 -4.62 7.67 -18.28
C HIS A 38 -5.43 8.12 -19.49
N ARG A 39 -6.75 8.28 -19.33
CA ARG A 39 -7.67 8.68 -20.41
C ARG A 39 -7.89 10.19 -20.48
N GLY A 40 -7.52 10.93 -19.44
CA GLY A 40 -7.73 12.36 -19.32
C GLY A 40 -6.47 13.21 -19.49
N ALA A 41 -6.65 14.53 -19.39
CA ALA A 41 -5.54 15.48 -19.43
C ALA A 41 -4.59 15.30 -18.24
N ALA A 42 -3.31 15.61 -18.45
CA ALA A 42 -2.27 15.54 -17.43
C ALA A 42 -2.66 16.34 -16.15
N PRO A 43 -2.20 15.90 -14.95
CA PRO A 43 -2.45 16.61 -13.70
C PRO A 43 -1.95 18.06 -13.76
N ARG A 44 -2.82 19.01 -13.45
CA ARG A 44 -2.53 20.45 -13.52
C ARG A 44 -2.11 20.99 -12.16
N THR A 45 -2.79 20.56 -11.09
CA THR A 45 -2.53 21.06 -9.75
C THR A 45 -1.53 20.18 -8.99
N PRO A 46 -0.78 20.73 -8.02
CA PRO A 46 0.04 19.93 -7.12
C PRO A 46 -0.74 18.83 -6.39
N LYS A 47 -2.02 19.09 -6.07
CA LYS A 47 -2.93 18.13 -5.43
C LYS A 47 -3.28 16.97 -6.37
N GLU A 48 -3.58 17.24 -7.63
CA GLU A 48 -3.80 16.19 -8.63
C GLU A 48 -2.53 15.35 -8.87
N LYS A 49 -1.35 15.99 -8.89
CA LYS A 49 -0.07 15.28 -9.01
C LYS A 49 0.15 14.33 -7.85
N PHE A 50 -0.07 14.80 -6.62
CA PHE A 50 -0.02 13.94 -5.43
C PHE A 50 -1.02 12.78 -5.53
N ASN A 51 -2.28 13.07 -5.86
CA ASN A 51 -3.32 12.06 -6.00
C ASN A 51 -2.98 11.01 -7.06
N LYS A 52 -2.45 11.40 -8.22
CA LYS A 52 -2.01 10.47 -9.27
C LYS A 52 -0.88 9.55 -8.78
N ILE A 53 0.14 10.10 -8.12
CA ILE A 53 1.26 9.30 -7.61
C ILE A 53 0.78 8.36 -6.50
N HIS A 54 -0.05 8.87 -5.59
CA HIS A 54 -0.63 8.10 -4.51
C HIS A 54 -1.46 6.93 -5.06
N SER A 55 -2.40 7.20 -5.96
CA SER A 55 -3.29 6.19 -6.53
C SER A 55 -2.54 5.18 -7.39
N SER A 56 -1.51 5.61 -8.14
CA SER A 56 -0.65 4.71 -8.90
C SER A 56 0.12 3.74 -7.99
N LYS A 57 0.74 4.22 -6.91
CA LYS A 57 1.46 3.36 -5.95
C LYS A 57 0.50 2.39 -5.27
N ARG A 58 -0.66 2.89 -4.83
CA ARG A 58 -1.72 2.08 -4.23
C ARG A 58 -2.19 0.98 -5.18
N ASN A 59 -2.42 1.29 -6.45
CA ASN A 59 -2.83 0.33 -7.46
C ASN A 59 -1.79 -0.79 -7.65
N VAL A 60 -0.49 -0.46 -7.70
CA VAL A 60 0.58 -1.48 -7.80
C VAL A 60 0.55 -2.42 -6.59
N ILE A 61 0.42 -1.88 -5.38
CA ILE A 61 0.36 -2.67 -4.15
C ILE A 61 -0.90 -3.55 -4.14
N GLU A 62 -2.07 -3.00 -4.44
CA GLU A 62 -3.34 -3.73 -4.46
C GLU A 62 -3.33 -4.85 -5.52
N ARG A 63 -2.82 -4.58 -6.72
CA ARG A 63 -2.65 -5.60 -7.77
C ARG A 63 -1.69 -6.71 -7.33
N ALA A 64 -0.56 -6.36 -6.70
CA ALA A 64 0.39 -7.34 -6.20
C ALA A 64 -0.24 -8.26 -5.14
N PHE A 65 -0.98 -7.69 -4.18
CA PHE A 65 -1.74 -8.48 -3.21
C PHE A 65 -2.85 -9.32 -3.86
N GLY A 66 -3.48 -8.82 -4.93
CA GLY A 66 -4.47 -9.57 -5.70
C GLY A 66 -3.88 -10.82 -6.33
N VAL A 67 -2.78 -10.68 -7.09
CA VAL A 67 -2.06 -11.80 -7.71
C VAL A 67 -1.57 -12.79 -6.67
N TRP A 68 -0.99 -12.29 -5.58
CA TRP A 68 -0.50 -13.13 -4.49
C TRP A 68 -1.63 -13.96 -3.86
N LYS A 69 -2.77 -13.35 -3.52
CA LYS A 69 -3.93 -14.08 -2.97
C LYS A 69 -4.50 -15.11 -3.96
N MET A 70 -4.55 -14.80 -5.25
CA MET A 70 -5.04 -15.74 -6.27
C MET A 70 -4.11 -16.95 -6.44
N LYS A 71 -2.79 -16.74 -6.36
CA LYS A 71 -1.80 -17.81 -6.45
C LYS A 71 -1.83 -18.74 -5.22
N TRP A 72 -2.03 -18.18 -4.02
CA TRP A 72 -2.04 -18.93 -2.76
C TRP A 72 -3.47 -19.09 -2.23
N GLN A 73 -4.16 -20.14 -2.70
CA GLN A 73 -5.56 -20.42 -2.33
C GLN A 73 -5.80 -20.53 -0.81
N ILE A 74 -4.79 -20.91 -0.03
CA ILE A 74 -4.84 -20.94 1.44
C ILE A 74 -5.13 -19.55 2.05
N LEU A 75 -4.76 -18.47 1.36
CA LEU A 75 -5.04 -17.10 1.80
C LEU A 75 -6.48 -16.66 1.48
N LEU A 76 -7.14 -17.30 0.51
CA LEU A 76 -8.54 -17.05 0.17
C LEU A 76 -9.49 -17.87 1.04
N LYS A 77 -9.13 -19.14 1.29
CA LYS A 77 -9.93 -20.09 2.08
C LYS A 77 -9.12 -20.54 3.30
N MET A 78 -8.80 -19.58 4.17
CA MET A 78 -7.98 -19.85 5.35
C MET A 78 -8.74 -20.76 6.33
N PRO A 79 -8.23 -21.95 6.66
CA PRO A 79 -8.83 -22.79 7.70
C PRO A 79 -8.82 -22.09 9.06
N HIS A 80 -9.62 -22.60 10.01
CA HIS A 80 -9.70 -22.09 11.38
C HIS A 80 -8.42 -22.40 12.17
N TYR A 81 -7.35 -21.67 11.86
CA TYR A 81 -6.13 -21.60 12.64
C TYR A 81 -6.19 -20.46 13.66
N SER A 82 -5.37 -20.55 14.72
CA SER A 82 -5.17 -19.41 15.62
C SER A 82 -4.60 -18.21 14.84
N ILE A 83 -4.87 -16.99 15.31
CA ILE A 83 -4.35 -15.76 14.70
C ILE A 83 -2.82 -15.80 14.54
N GLU A 84 -2.11 -16.43 15.47
CA GLU A 84 -0.66 -16.55 15.41
C GLU A 84 -0.22 -17.43 14.22
N THR A 85 -0.85 -18.59 14.06
CA THR A 85 -0.60 -19.47 12.92
C THR A 85 -0.99 -18.80 11.60
N GLN A 86 -2.08 -18.04 11.55
CA GLN A 86 -2.48 -17.29 10.35
C GLN A 86 -1.41 -16.27 9.93
N LYS A 87 -0.82 -15.53 10.88
CA LYS A 87 0.27 -14.59 10.59
C LYS A 87 1.50 -15.30 10.01
N ILE A 88 1.86 -16.46 10.58
CA ILE A 88 2.99 -17.26 10.09
C ILE A 88 2.72 -17.74 8.66
N ILE A 89 1.51 -18.23 8.37
CA ILE A 89 1.11 -18.65 7.02
C ILE A 89 1.22 -17.48 6.03
N VAL A 90 0.68 -16.31 6.38
CA VAL A 90 0.76 -15.09 5.57
C VAL A 90 2.21 -14.70 5.31
N ALA A 91 3.06 -14.68 6.34
CA ALA A 91 4.47 -14.32 6.20
C ALA A 91 5.24 -15.34 5.35
N ALA A 92 5.04 -16.63 5.59
CA ALA A 92 5.68 -17.70 4.82
C ALA A 92 5.29 -17.64 3.33
N ALA A 93 4.00 -17.47 3.03
CA ALA A 93 3.52 -17.34 1.66
C ALA A 93 4.02 -16.06 0.97
N MET A 94 4.20 -14.94 1.69
CA MET A 94 4.82 -13.73 1.13
C MET A 94 6.30 -13.96 0.82
N THR A 95 7.07 -14.52 1.77
CA THR A 95 8.49 -14.79 1.59
C THR A 95 8.73 -15.73 0.42
N LEU A 96 7.96 -16.82 0.33
CA LEU A 96 8.07 -17.77 -0.76
C LEU A 96 7.68 -17.14 -2.11
N HIS A 97 6.63 -16.31 -2.14
CA HIS A 97 6.25 -15.58 -3.34
C HIS A 97 7.36 -14.64 -3.83
N ASN A 98 7.96 -13.87 -2.91
CA ASN A 98 9.04 -12.94 -3.22
C ASN A 98 10.31 -13.67 -3.66
N TYR A 99 10.63 -14.79 -3.01
CA TYR A 99 11.76 -15.64 -3.37
C TYR A 99 11.63 -16.18 -4.80
N ILE A 100 10.48 -16.79 -5.12
CA ILE A 100 10.21 -17.28 -6.48
C ILE A 100 10.32 -16.11 -7.47
N ARG A 101 9.68 -14.97 -7.20
CA ARG A 101 9.74 -13.79 -8.09
C ARG A 101 11.16 -13.28 -8.33
N TRP A 102 12.03 -13.36 -7.32
CA TRP A 102 13.42 -12.90 -7.44
C TRP A 102 14.25 -13.79 -8.35
N HIS A 103 14.06 -15.10 -8.25
CA HIS A 103 14.84 -16.11 -8.97
C HIS A 103 14.25 -16.50 -10.34
N ASP A 104 12.96 -16.24 -10.52
CA ASP A 104 12.21 -16.53 -11.73
C ASP A 104 12.04 -15.24 -12.55
N LYS A 105 13.14 -14.78 -13.17
CA LYS A 105 13.09 -13.65 -14.12
C LYS A 105 12.37 -14.01 -15.44
N GLY A 106 11.76 -15.19 -15.56
CA GLY A 106 11.16 -15.72 -16.80
C GLY A 106 9.64 -15.86 -16.81
N ILE A 107 8.97 -16.10 -15.68
CA ILE A 107 7.53 -16.45 -15.69
C ILE A 107 6.56 -15.27 -15.86
N PHE A 108 7.00 -14.02 -15.67
CA PHE A 108 6.09 -12.86 -15.78
C PHE A 108 6.11 -12.17 -17.15
N ILE A 109 7.11 -12.38 -17.99
CA ILE A 109 7.10 -11.82 -19.36
C ILE A 109 5.95 -12.44 -20.19
N LEU A 110 5.45 -13.61 -19.80
CA LEU A 110 4.30 -14.26 -20.44
C LEU A 110 2.93 -13.81 -19.91
N PHE A 111 2.86 -13.15 -18.75
CA PHE A 111 1.58 -12.64 -18.20
C PHE A 111 1.44 -11.11 -18.32
N GLU A 112 2.54 -10.40 -18.61
CA GLU A 112 2.54 -8.97 -18.95
C GLU A 112 2.43 -8.73 -20.48
N SER A 113 2.60 -9.77 -21.31
CA SER A 113 2.49 -9.66 -22.77
C SER A 113 1.06 -9.75 -23.33
N THR A 114 0.02 -9.85 -22.49
CA THR A 114 -1.37 -9.94 -22.97
C THR A 114 -2.29 -8.86 -22.42
N GLU A 115 -1.80 -7.65 -22.14
CA GLU A 115 -2.62 -6.42 -22.14
C GLU A 115 -1.74 -5.19 -21.82
N ILE A 116 -1.30 -4.53 -22.90
CA ILE A 116 -0.99 -3.09 -22.92
C ILE A 116 -2.31 -2.33 -22.93
#